data_AF-A0A4S2GDW9-F1
#
_entry.id   AF-A0A4S2GDW9-F1
#
_cell.length_a   1.000
_cell.length_b   1.000
_cell.length_c   1.000
_cell.angle_alpha   90.00
_cell.angle_beta   90.00
_cell.angle_gamma   90.00
#
_symmetry.space_group_name_H-M   'P 1'
#
loop_
_entity.id
_entity.type
_entity.pdbx_description
1 polymer ?
#
loop_
_entity_poly.entity_id
_entity_poly.type
_entity_poly.pdbx_seq_one_letter_code
_entity_poly.pdbx_strand_id
1 'polypeptide(L)'
;MEQTFYLLTTLIEMQDSVSDGHAPYRSLDDAMKAFEDEIADCQENFNVQHGSTLIDLPRCKEWRTEDGYGYTVTVEEMTLL
;
A
#
# COMPACT_ATOMS: atom_id res chain seq x y z
N MET A 1 8.87 -9.89 25.62
CA MET A 1 9.94 -9.73 24.62
C MET A 1 9.35 -8.82 23.59
N GLU A 2 9.94 -7.65 23.39
CA GLU A 2 9.51 -6.75 22.32
C GLU A 2 9.78 -7.44 20.98
N GLN A 3 8.76 -7.54 20.15
CA GLN A 3 8.87 -8.10 18.81
C GLN A 3 8.49 -7.05 17.78
N THR A 4 9.48 -6.63 16.99
CA THR A 4 9.25 -5.76 15.83
C THR A 4 8.78 -6.59 14.64
N PHE A 5 7.75 -6.10 13.95
CA PHE A 5 7.31 -6.59 12.65
C PHE A 5 6.99 -5.41 11.76
N TYR A 6 6.95 -5.65 10.45
CA TYR A 6 6.63 -4.65 9.44
C TYR A 6 5.28 -5.02 8.84
N LEU A 7 4.35 -4.08 8.83
CA LEU A 7 3.00 -4.30 8.32
C LEU A 7 2.86 -3.60 6.98
N LEU A 8 2.75 -4.39 5.90
CA LEU A 8 2.28 -3.90 4.61
C LEU A 8 0.77 -3.69 4.73
N THR A 9 0.31 -2.50 4.36
CA THR A 9 -1.11 -2.18 4.29
C THR A 9 -1.47 -1.63 2.92
N THR A 10 -2.57 -2.11 2.36
CA THR A 10 -3.14 -1.61 1.11
C THR A 10 -4.54 -1.09 1.40
N LEU A 11 -4.84 0.12 0.96
CA LEU A 11 -6.19 0.66 0.90
C LEU A 11 -6.54 0.89 -0.56
N ILE A 12 -7.63 0.30 -1.03
CA ILE A 12 -8.19 0.51 -2.36
C ILE A 12 -9.55 1.19 -2.20
N GLU A 13 -9.70 2.35 -2.84
CA GLU A 13 -10.92 3.15 -2.80
C GLU A 13 -11.51 3.25 -4.21
N MET A 14 -12.73 2.77 -4.37
CA MET A 14 -13.52 2.84 -5.60
C MET A 14 -14.94 3.33 -5.27
N GLN A 15 -15.70 3.73 -6.30
CA GLN A 15 -17.02 4.34 -6.15
C GLN A 15 -17.97 3.59 -5.19
N ASP A 16 -18.05 2.27 -5.35
CA ASP A 16 -19.00 1.42 -4.62
C ASP A 16 -18.31 0.48 -3.62
N SER A 17 -16.99 0.58 -3.46
CA SER A 17 -16.22 -0.37 -2.65
C SER A 17 -14.96 0.24 -2.08
N VAL A 18 -14.73 -0.05 -0.80
CA VAL A 18 -13.45 0.17 -0.14
C VAL A 18 -12.94 -1.18 0.31
N SER A 19 -11.66 -1.46 0.04
CA SER A 19 -10.99 -2.69 0.46
C SER A 19 -9.70 -2.34 1.19
N ASP A 20 -9.50 -2.92 2.37
CA ASP A 20 -8.27 -2.82 3.14
C ASP A 20 -7.60 -4.19 3.31
N GLY A 21 -6.29 -4.24 3.04
CA GLY A 21 -5.45 -5.43 3.12
C GLY A 21 -4.29 -5.21 4.08
N HIS A 22 -3.94 -6.25 4.84
CA HIS A 22 -2.87 -6.19 5.85
C HIS A 22 -2.04 -7.47 5.83
N ALA A 23 -0.72 -7.34 5.63
CA ALA A 23 0.21 -8.45 5.60
C ALA A 23 1.43 -8.18 6.50
N PRO A 24 1.63 -8.97 7.58
CA PRO A 24 2.77 -8.80 8.47
C PRO A 24 4.01 -9.55 7.97
N TYR A 25 5.17 -8.90 8.09
CA TYR A 25 6.48 -9.42 7.73
C TYR A 25 7.46 -9.29 8.90
N ARG A 26 8.41 -10.22 9.00
CA ARG A 26 9.45 -10.20 10.04
C ARG A 26 10.66 -9.34 9.68
N SER A 27 10.84 -9.08 8.38
CA SER A 27 11.95 -8.30 7.84
C SER A 27 11.41 -7.09 7.09
N LEU A 28 12.11 -5.97 7.19
CA LEU A 28 11.81 -4.80 6.38
C LEU A 28 12.01 -5.11 4.90
N ASP A 29 13.08 -5.84 4.55
CA ASP A 29 13.39 -6.15 3.16
C ASP A 29 12.27 -6.98 2.51
N ASP A 30 11.70 -7.94 3.24
CA ASP A 30 10.57 -8.74 2.75
C ASP A 30 9.32 -7.88 2.58
N ALA A 31 9.05 -6.98 3.52
CA ALA A 31 7.93 -6.05 3.44
C ALA A 31 8.08 -5.07 2.26
N MET A 32 9.29 -4.56 2.02
CA MET A 32 9.58 -3.64 0.93
C MET A 32 9.50 -4.32 -0.43
N LYS A 33 9.91 -5.59 -0.53
CA LYS A 33 9.68 -6.37 -1.75
C LYS A 33 8.18 -6.54 -2.02
N ALA A 34 7.41 -6.91 -1.00
CA ALA A 34 5.96 -7.04 -1.14
C ALA A 34 5.27 -5.71 -1.44
N PHE A 35 5.80 -4.59 -0.90
CA PHE A 35 5.33 -3.24 -1.21
C PHE A 35 5.49 -2.89 -2.69
N GLU A 36 6.65 -3.21 -3.29
CA GLU A 36 6.88 -3.02 -4.73
C GLU A 36 5.95 -3.88 -5.58
N ASP A 37 5.79 -5.16 -5.21
CA ASP A 37 4.88 -6.10 -5.88
C ASP A 37 3.43 -5.61 -5.82
N GLU A 38 2.96 -5.17 -4.65
CA GLU A 38 1.60 -4.66 -4.43
C GLU A 38 1.33 -3.36 -5.20
N ILE A 39 2.32 -2.46 -5.31
CA ILE A 39 2.21 -1.26 -6.15
C ILE A 39 2.07 -1.65 -7.61
N ALA A 40 2.85 -2.60 -8.10
CA ALA A 40 2.75 -3.07 -9.48
C ALA A 40 1.36 -3.67 -9.76
N ASP A 41 0.87 -4.51 -8.86
CA ASP A 41 -0.47 -5.10 -8.95
C ASP A 41 -1.56 -4.00 -8.94
N CYS A 42 -1.45 -3.01 -8.07
CA CYS A 42 -2.36 -1.86 -8.07
C CYS A 42 -2.29 -1.10 -9.41
N GLN A 43 -1.10 -0.83 -9.93
CA GLN A 43 -0.94 -0.12 -11.21
C GLN A 43 -1.54 -0.89 -12.38
N GLU A 44 -1.39 -2.21 -12.42
CA GLU A 44 -2.02 -3.05 -13.45
C GLU A 44 -3.55 -2.97 -13.40
N ASN A 45 -4.13 -2.97 -12.20
CA ASN A 45 -5.59 -2.90 -12.00
C ASN A 45 -6.16 -1.50 -12.28
N PHE A 46 -5.39 -0.44 -12.03
CA PHE A 46 -5.81 0.95 -12.22
C PHE A 46 -5.38 1.56 -13.56
N ASN A 47 -4.64 0.82 -14.40
CA ASN A 47 -3.98 1.32 -15.63
C ASN A 47 -4.94 1.94 -16.67
N VAL A 48 -6.24 1.61 -16.60
CA VAL A 48 -7.27 2.16 -17.50
C VAL A 48 -7.82 3.52 -17.04
N GLN A 49 -7.46 3.97 -15.84
CA GLN A 49 -7.99 5.19 -15.22
C GLN A 49 -7.00 6.35 -15.35
N HIS A 50 -7.51 7.56 -15.57
CA HIS A 50 -6.70 8.77 -15.54
C HIS A 50 -6.52 9.24 -14.10
N GLY A 51 -5.29 9.17 -13.60
CA GLY A 51 -4.94 9.66 -12.27
C GLY A 51 -3.45 9.93 -12.13
N SER A 52 -3.04 10.36 -10.94
CA SER A 52 -1.69 10.81 -10.66
C SER A 52 -1.21 10.33 -9.29
N THR A 53 0.11 10.22 -9.15
CA THR A 53 0.74 9.95 -7.86
C THR A 53 0.64 11.21 -6.99
N LEU A 54 0.07 11.08 -5.79
CA LEU A 54 -0.04 12.14 -4.80
C LEU A 54 1.08 12.04 -3.74
N ILE A 55 1.41 10.82 -3.33
CA ILE A 55 2.48 10.54 -2.37
C ILE A 55 3.45 9.55 -3.00
N ASP A 56 4.75 9.87 -2.92
CA ASP A 56 5.85 9.02 -3.39
C ASP A 56 7.00 9.04 -2.37
N LEU A 57 6.80 8.32 -1.28
CA LEU A 57 7.75 8.21 -0.18
C LEU A 57 8.35 6.80 -0.13
N PRO A 58 9.52 6.61 0.50
CA PRO A 58 10.22 5.32 0.51
C PRO A 58 9.41 4.13 1.03
N ARG A 59 8.35 4.35 1.81
CA ARG A 59 7.49 3.31 2.36
C ARG A 59 6.00 3.61 2.23
N CYS A 60 5.64 4.61 1.44
CA CYS A 60 4.24 5.00 1.27
C CYS A 60 4.04 5.55 -0.14
N LYS A 61 3.11 4.94 -0.87
CA LYS A 61 2.72 5.34 -2.21
C LYS A 61 1.22 5.60 -2.24
N GLU A 62 0.83 6.73 -2.79
CA GLU A 62 -0.57 7.06 -3.03
C GLU A 62 -0.76 7.49 -4.47
N TRP A 63 -1.77 6.91 -5.11
CA TRP A 63 -2.22 7.30 -6.44
C TRP A 63 -3.73 7.51 -6.42
N ARG A 64 -4.22 8.57 -7.07
CA ARG A 64 -5.64 8.90 -7.13
C ARG A 64 -6.07 9.44 -8.50
N THR A 65 -7.31 9.16 -8.88
CA THR A 65 -8.04 9.83 -9.96
C THR A 65 -8.64 11.15 -9.48
N GLU A 66 -9.14 11.97 -10.40
CA GLU A 66 -9.87 13.21 -10.05
C GLU A 66 -11.14 12.95 -9.23
N ASP A 67 -11.77 11.79 -9.42
CA ASP A 67 -12.96 11.36 -8.67
C ASP A 67 -12.63 10.76 -7.29
N GLY A 68 -11.34 10.69 -6.93
CA GLY A 68 -10.87 10.19 -5.64
C GLY A 68 -10.70 8.67 -5.56
N TYR A 69 -10.80 7.95 -6.69
CA TYR A 69 -10.51 6.51 -6.72
C TYR A 69 -9.02 6.27 -6.76
N GLY A 70 -8.57 5.16 -6.21
CA GLY A 70 -7.17 4.78 -6.29
C GLY A 70 -6.75 3.88 -5.15
N TYR A 71 -5.46 3.95 -4.84
CA TYR A 71 -4.86 3.08 -3.85
C TYR A 71 -3.80 3.79 -3.01
N THR A 72 -3.68 3.37 -1.76
CA THR A 72 -2.58 3.72 -0.87
C THR A 72 -1.92 2.42 -0.42
N VAL A 73 -0.62 2.30 -0.65
CA VAL A 73 0.18 1.19 -0.13
C VAL A 73 1.19 1.78 0.85
N THR A 74 1.31 1.24 2.06
CA THR A 74 2.32 1.67 3.04
C THR A 74 2.92 0.49 3.81
N VAL A 75 4.17 0.65 4.28
CA VAL A 75 4.83 -0.28 5.20
C VAL A 75 5.12 0.43 6.52
N GLU A 76 4.46 -0.03 7.58
CA GLU A 76 4.61 0.50 8.94
C GLU A 76 5.48 -0.41 9.79
N GLU A 77 6.33 0.16 10.64
CA GLU A 77 7.07 -0.58 11.66
C GLU A 77 6.25 -0.65 12.95
N MET A 78 6.03 -1.86 13.46
CA MET A 78 5.16 -2.12 14.59
C MET A 78 5.93 -2.88 15.68
N THR A 79 5.80 -2.43 16.92
CA THR A 79 6.40 -3.09 18.09
C THR A 79 5.29 -3.69 18.95
N LEU A 80 5.29 -5.01 19.11
CA LEU A 80 4.44 -5.71 20.08
C LEU A 80 5.08 -5.62 21.48
N LEU A 81 4.34 -5.03 22.42
CA LEU A 81 4.70 -4.90 23.83
C LEU A 81 4.28 -6.13 24.64
#